data_AF-A0A0L8M363-F1
#
_entry.id   AF-A0A0L8M363-F1
#
_cell.length_a   1.000
_cell.length_b   1.000
_cell.length_c   1.000
_cell.angle_alpha   90.00
_cell.angle_beta   90.00
_cell.angle_gamma   90.00
#
_symmetry.space_group_name_H-M   'P 1'
#
loop_
_entity.id
_entity.type
_entity.pdbx_description
1 polymer ?
#
loop_
_entity_poly.entity_id
_entity_poly.type
_entity_poly.pdbx_seq_one_letter_code
_entity_poly.pdbx_strand_id
1 'polypeptide(L)'
;MKWLDEAVSAGHAATASHPARIAILDAIRADRTGPVPVRLLQLSRADDAFVRREVMDLLSSSGAGHPWPEAAEVALARLTDPDDEVRRRAAYLVVRSGSSDVALRALDELTEPVVRTALAEWLRGSVAHLQGDSLASVRFLARLEALSVAPRQQWLPLDRALLADAREASRHLDGIGWRWGRVLYGLGRERHVYVLVARLLADPATRDIGAGLAREACHDWRAAPVELLPLLVRHCGRDISPAMTKALTTASLSEAAMHTHRALVAEVPFPRYPKARRPSGRPTPSYDSTTAAAVLEAKPVGIGRLLQAPEIFGALLEAGPLTFRQAAQLYNLTFQRPGRMQAMCAPLWLRHAGPTALPRLVDLMTPHLGDYGIGEYYSEGLARMGRHALPALPSLTALIDRRTRLPVNDSTRDGETMLDERLLAAAINARRAILAASHVAGAETP
;
A
#
# COMPACT_ATOMS: atom_id res chain seq x y z
N MET A 1 -40.72 -7.89 -8.38
CA MET A 1 -39.30 -8.27 -8.56
C MET A 1 -38.62 -7.69 -9.80
N LYS A 2 -39.35 -7.07 -10.75
CA LYS A 2 -38.78 -6.51 -12.00
C LYS A 2 -37.57 -5.58 -11.79
N TRP A 3 -37.59 -4.74 -10.75
CA TRP A 3 -36.48 -3.84 -10.42
C TRP A 3 -35.16 -4.58 -10.09
N LEU A 4 -35.24 -5.77 -9.47
CA LEU A 4 -34.05 -6.57 -9.13
C LEU A 4 -33.43 -7.14 -10.40
N ASP A 5 -34.26 -7.75 -11.24
CA ASP A 5 -33.83 -8.34 -12.50
C ASP A 5 -33.18 -7.29 -13.41
N GLU A 6 -33.76 -6.09 -13.49
CA GLU A 6 -33.20 -4.94 -14.21
C GLU A 6 -31.89 -4.45 -13.58
N ALA A 7 -31.81 -4.33 -12.24
CA ALA A 7 -30.61 -3.88 -11.56
C ALA A 7 -29.42 -4.84 -11.74
N VAL A 8 -29.68 -6.15 -11.77
CA VAL A 8 -28.65 -7.16 -12.03
C VAL A 8 -28.27 -7.19 -13.50
N SER A 9 -29.25 -7.24 -14.41
CA SER A 9 -28.99 -7.34 -15.86
C SER A 9 -28.32 -6.09 -16.44
N ALA A 10 -28.59 -4.91 -15.87
CA ALA A 10 -27.93 -3.67 -16.26
C ALA A 10 -26.56 -3.46 -15.59
N GLY A 11 -26.12 -4.37 -14.71
CA GLY A 11 -24.85 -4.22 -13.97
C GLY A 11 -24.87 -3.11 -12.91
N HIS A 12 -26.02 -2.49 -12.64
CA HIS A 12 -26.16 -1.48 -11.59
C HIS A 12 -25.80 -2.04 -10.21
N ALA A 13 -26.08 -3.32 -9.99
CA ALA A 13 -25.76 -4.02 -8.75
C ALA A 13 -24.25 -4.34 -8.59
N ALA A 14 -23.45 -4.26 -9.66
CA ALA A 14 -21.99 -4.43 -9.63
C ALA A 14 -21.28 -3.27 -8.93
N THR A 15 -21.89 -2.07 -9.00
CA THR A 15 -21.26 -0.83 -8.53
C THR A 15 -21.44 -0.68 -7.02
N ALA A 16 -20.33 -0.66 -6.28
CA ALA A 16 -20.30 -0.67 -4.81
C ALA A 16 -21.20 0.39 -4.14
N SER A 17 -21.25 1.60 -4.70
CA SER A 17 -22.00 2.73 -4.14
C SER A 17 -23.39 2.92 -4.78
N HIS A 18 -23.82 2.04 -5.67
CA HIS A 18 -25.10 2.22 -6.35
C HIS A 18 -26.27 1.87 -5.42
N PRO A 19 -27.35 2.69 -5.37
CA PRO A 19 -28.48 2.47 -4.47
C PRO A 19 -29.12 1.08 -4.59
N ALA A 20 -29.20 0.54 -5.81
CA ALA A 20 -29.73 -0.80 -6.04
C ALA A 20 -28.91 -1.90 -5.34
N ARG A 21 -27.57 -1.81 -5.37
CA ARG A 21 -26.70 -2.76 -4.66
C ARG A 21 -26.91 -2.68 -3.16
N ILE A 22 -26.97 -1.46 -2.62
CA ILE A 22 -27.21 -1.23 -1.19
C ILE A 22 -28.55 -1.84 -0.77
N ALA A 23 -29.63 -1.57 -1.51
CA ALA A 23 -30.96 -2.12 -1.25
C ALA A 23 -30.98 -3.66 -1.29
N ILE A 24 -30.27 -4.28 -2.23
CA ILE A 24 -30.15 -5.76 -2.30
C ILE A 24 -29.45 -6.30 -1.07
N LEU A 25 -28.29 -5.73 -0.69
CA LEU A 25 -27.52 -6.20 0.46
C LEU A 25 -28.25 -5.95 1.78
N ASP A 26 -28.98 -4.84 1.90
CA ASP A 26 -29.81 -4.56 3.07
C ASP A 26 -30.98 -5.55 3.19
N ALA A 27 -31.63 -5.90 2.06
CA ALA A 27 -32.68 -6.92 2.04
C ALA A 27 -32.14 -8.30 2.45
N ILE A 28 -30.95 -8.69 1.98
CA ILE A 28 -30.31 -9.96 2.39
C ILE A 28 -29.93 -9.95 3.87
N ARG A 29 -29.44 -8.82 4.39
CA ARG A 29 -29.13 -8.69 5.82
C ARG A 29 -30.38 -8.74 6.71
N ALA A 30 -31.49 -8.19 6.22
CA ALA A 30 -32.75 -8.17 6.96
C ALA A 30 -33.40 -9.56 7.00
N ASP A 31 -33.46 -10.27 5.87
CA ASP A 31 -34.07 -11.59 5.78
C ASP A 31 -33.48 -12.37 4.60
N ARG A 32 -32.66 -13.40 4.89
CA ARG A 32 -32.04 -14.28 3.89
C ARG A 32 -33.03 -15.23 3.20
N THR A 33 -34.23 -15.39 3.76
CA THR A 33 -35.32 -16.19 3.19
C THR A 33 -36.34 -15.34 2.45
N GLY A 34 -36.15 -14.02 2.47
CA GLY A 34 -37.06 -13.05 1.86
C GLY A 34 -37.08 -13.11 0.33
N PRO A 35 -38.03 -12.37 -0.28
CA PRO A 35 -38.26 -12.43 -1.73
C PRO A 35 -37.07 -11.97 -2.58
N VAL A 36 -36.25 -11.05 -2.06
CA VAL A 36 -35.06 -10.54 -2.75
C VAL A 36 -33.96 -11.62 -2.83
N PRO A 37 -33.47 -12.20 -1.71
CA PRO A 37 -32.54 -13.33 -1.75
C PRO A 37 -33.06 -14.51 -2.57
N VAL A 38 -34.32 -14.92 -2.39
CA VAL A 38 -34.91 -16.04 -3.14
C VAL A 38 -34.84 -15.79 -4.64
N ARG A 39 -35.19 -14.58 -5.09
CA ARG A 39 -35.07 -14.22 -6.51
C ARG A 39 -33.62 -14.17 -6.97
N LEU A 40 -32.70 -13.66 -6.15
CA LEU A 40 -31.28 -13.62 -6.47
C LEU A 40 -30.70 -15.03 -6.66
N LEU A 41 -31.07 -15.98 -5.78
CA LEU A 41 -30.72 -17.39 -5.92
C LEU A 41 -31.32 -18.00 -7.20
N GLN A 42 -32.53 -17.61 -7.63
CA GLN A 42 -33.10 -18.04 -8.91
C GLN A 42 -32.32 -17.49 -10.11
N LEU A 43 -31.88 -16.23 -10.06
CA LEU A 43 -31.11 -15.59 -11.14
C LEU A 43 -29.75 -16.25 -11.39
N SER A 44 -29.24 -17.07 -10.45
CA SER A 44 -28.05 -17.90 -10.67
C SER A 44 -28.20 -18.92 -11.83
N ARG A 45 -29.44 -19.16 -12.26
CA ARG A 45 -29.78 -20.06 -13.38
C ARG A 45 -30.16 -19.33 -14.66
N ALA A 46 -29.96 -18.01 -14.72
CA ALA A 46 -30.25 -17.24 -15.93
C ALA A 46 -29.39 -17.72 -17.11
N ASP A 47 -29.94 -17.63 -18.32
CA ASP A 47 -29.25 -18.02 -19.56
C ASP A 47 -28.02 -17.13 -19.82
N ASP A 48 -28.10 -15.86 -19.42
CA ASP A 48 -27.02 -14.89 -19.56
C ASP A 48 -25.92 -15.10 -18.51
N ALA A 49 -24.70 -15.37 -18.98
CA ALA A 49 -23.52 -15.54 -18.14
C ALA A 49 -23.17 -14.27 -17.34
N PHE A 50 -23.44 -13.08 -17.89
CA PHE A 50 -23.23 -11.82 -17.18
C PHE A 50 -24.08 -11.76 -15.92
N VAL A 51 -25.38 -12.06 -16.03
CA VAL A 51 -26.30 -12.12 -14.89
C VAL A 51 -25.82 -13.14 -13.86
N ARG A 52 -25.38 -14.33 -14.29
CA ARG A 52 -24.85 -15.35 -13.37
C ARG A 52 -23.61 -14.87 -12.62
N ARG A 53 -22.67 -14.18 -13.27
CA ARG A 53 -21.47 -13.59 -12.63
C ARG A 53 -21.86 -12.55 -11.57
N GLU A 54 -22.74 -11.62 -11.93
CA GLU A 54 -23.23 -10.56 -11.02
C GLU A 54 -23.93 -11.14 -9.79
N VAL A 55 -24.75 -12.17 -9.98
CA VAL A 55 -25.41 -12.88 -8.87
C VAL A 55 -24.38 -13.47 -7.89
N MET A 56 -23.35 -14.16 -8.39
CA MET A 56 -22.32 -14.74 -7.53
C MET A 56 -21.54 -13.67 -6.75
N ASP A 57 -21.24 -12.53 -7.37
CA ASP A 57 -20.57 -11.41 -6.71
C ASP A 57 -21.44 -10.78 -5.61
N LEU A 58 -22.74 -10.61 -5.87
CA LEU A 58 -23.70 -10.10 -4.88
C LEU A 58 -23.87 -11.03 -3.69
N LEU A 59 -24.05 -12.33 -3.95
CA LEU A 59 -24.15 -13.36 -2.91
C LEU A 59 -22.86 -13.39 -2.07
N SER A 60 -21.69 -13.34 -2.70
CA SER A 60 -20.41 -13.32 -2.00
C SER A 60 -20.21 -12.07 -1.15
N SER A 61 -20.70 -10.92 -1.62
CA SER A 61 -20.63 -9.64 -0.90
C SER A 61 -21.56 -9.59 0.32
N SER A 62 -22.60 -10.43 0.33
CA SER A 62 -23.57 -10.51 1.43
C SER A 62 -23.18 -11.49 2.55
N GLY A 63 -22.19 -12.36 2.30
CA GLY A 63 -21.73 -13.43 3.20
C GLY A 63 -20.73 -13.00 4.28
N ALA A 64 -20.61 -11.71 4.60
CA ALA A 64 -19.69 -11.26 5.64
C ALA A 64 -20.13 -11.71 7.04
N GLY A 65 -19.63 -12.86 7.50
CA GLY A 65 -19.64 -13.26 8.90
C GLY A 65 -20.51 -14.46 9.27
N HIS A 66 -21.36 -14.98 8.37
CA HIS A 66 -22.20 -16.14 8.67
C HIS A 66 -22.38 -17.05 7.45
N PRO A 67 -22.21 -18.39 7.60
CA PRO A 67 -22.53 -19.36 6.57
C PRO A 67 -23.94 -19.13 5.99
N TRP A 68 -24.09 -19.42 4.70
CA TRP A 68 -25.36 -19.36 3.99
C TRP A 68 -25.48 -20.60 3.09
N PRO A 69 -26.03 -21.71 3.63
CA PRO A 69 -26.07 -23.01 2.96
C PRO A 69 -26.71 -22.97 1.57
N GLU A 70 -27.83 -22.26 1.41
CA GLU A 70 -28.56 -22.16 0.13
C GLU A 70 -27.73 -21.46 -0.95
N ALA A 71 -26.96 -20.43 -0.57
CA ALA A 71 -26.03 -19.77 -1.49
C ALA A 71 -24.85 -20.69 -1.84
N ALA A 72 -24.36 -21.48 -0.89
CA ALA A 72 -23.31 -22.47 -1.13
C ALA A 72 -23.79 -23.60 -2.06
N GLU A 73 -25.02 -24.10 -1.90
CA GLU A 73 -25.62 -25.11 -2.79
C GLU A 73 -25.77 -24.59 -4.22
N VAL A 74 -26.26 -23.37 -4.37
CA VAL A 74 -26.33 -22.70 -5.68
C VAL A 74 -24.93 -22.58 -6.30
N ALA A 75 -23.92 -22.22 -5.52
CA ALA A 75 -22.54 -22.13 -6.00
C ALA A 75 -21.98 -23.50 -6.40
N LEU A 76 -22.22 -24.56 -5.62
CA LEU A 76 -21.82 -25.93 -5.96
C LEU A 76 -22.39 -26.35 -7.33
N ALA A 77 -23.67 -26.07 -7.57
CA ALA A 77 -24.33 -26.36 -8.85
C ALA A 77 -23.77 -25.55 -10.04
N ARG A 78 -22.91 -24.55 -9.80
CA ARG A 78 -22.25 -23.70 -10.81
C ARG A 78 -20.75 -23.99 -10.96
N LEU A 79 -20.21 -24.97 -10.23
CA LEU A 79 -18.82 -25.42 -10.43
C LEU A 79 -18.60 -26.12 -11.78
N THR A 80 -19.65 -26.40 -12.53
CA THR A 80 -19.60 -26.96 -13.90
C THR A 80 -20.23 -26.04 -14.94
N ASP A 81 -20.39 -24.74 -14.62
CA ASP A 81 -20.95 -23.75 -15.55
C ASP A 81 -20.10 -23.66 -16.83
N PRO A 82 -20.69 -23.50 -18.03
CA PRO A 82 -19.92 -23.32 -19.27
C PRO A 82 -19.03 -22.08 -19.24
N ASP A 83 -19.33 -21.09 -18.40
CA ASP A 83 -18.53 -19.88 -18.24
C ASP A 83 -17.48 -20.02 -17.14
N ASP A 84 -16.19 -19.98 -17.51
CA ASP A 84 -15.05 -20.12 -16.59
C ASP A 84 -15.09 -19.12 -15.42
N GLU A 85 -15.61 -17.93 -15.68
CA GLU A 85 -15.59 -16.81 -14.74
C GLU A 85 -16.79 -16.89 -13.76
N VAL A 86 -17.88 -17.56 -14.16
CA VAL A 86 -18.92 -18.05 -13.25
C VAL A 86 -18.35 -19.17 -12.36
N ARG A 87 -17.63 -20.14 -12.94
CA ARG A 87 -17.03 -21.26 -12.17
C ARG A 87 -16.08 -20.76 -11.08
N ARG A 88 -15.22 -19.77 -11.39
CA ARG A 88 -14.30 -19.15 -10.41
C ARG A 88 -15.03 -18.42 -9.28
N ARG A 89 -16.06 -17.63 -9.60
CA ARG A 89 -16.88 -16.95 -8.59
C ARG A 89 -17.67 -17.93 -7.73
N ALA A 90 -18.18 -18.99 -8.34
CA ALA A 90 -18.85 -20.06 -7.61
C ALA A 90 -17.90 -20.72 -6.61
N ALA A 91 -16.67 -21.05 -7.00
CA ALA A 91 -15.65 -21.58 -6.08
C ALA A 91 -15.39 -20.64 -4.90
N TYR A 92 -15.27 -19.33 -5.15
CA TYR A 92 -15.16 -18.33 -4.08
C TYR A 92 -16.37 -18.35 -3.14
N LEU A 93 -17.58 -18.35 -3.70
CA LEU A 93 -18.82 -18.36 -2.92
C LEU A 93 -19.00 -19.65 -2.09
N VAL A 94 -18.59 -20.81 -2.61
CA VAL A 94 -18.59 -22.08 -1.85
C VAL A 94 -17.74 -21.95 -0.60
N VAL A 95 -16.51 -21.43 -0.71
CA VAL A 95 -15.62 -21.24 0.45
C VAL A 95 -16.14 -20.15 1.40
N ARG A 96 -16.75 -19.09 0.85
CA ARG A 96 -17.20 -17.94 1.64
C ARG A 96 -18.48 -18.21 2.44
N SER A 97 -19.43 -18.91 1.82
CA SER A 97 -20.77 -19.15 2.36
C SER A 97 -20.98 -20.57 2.86
N GLY A 98 -20.16 -21.53 2.43
CA GLY A 98 -20.15 -22.89 2.96
C GLY A 98 -19.23 -23.05 4.16
N SER A 99 -19.17 -24.27 4.71
CA SER A 99 -18.09 -24.66 5.62
C SER A 99 -16.86 -25.07 4.82
N SER A 100 -15.67 -25.01 5.43
CA SER A 100 -14.43 -25.50 4.82
C SER A 100 -14.54 -26.96 4.36
N ASP A 101 -15.31 -27.79 5.08
CA ASP A 101 -15.52 -29.21 4.74
C ASP A 101 -16.27 -29.38 3.42
N VAL A 102 -17.24 -28.51 3.11
CA VAL A 102 -17.98 -28.54 1.84
C VAL A 102 -17.03 -28.22 0.68
N ALA A 103 -16.18 -27.20 0.86
CA ALA A 103 -15.21 -26.83 -0.14
C ALA A 103 -14.10 -27.89 -0.34
N LEU A 104 -13.63 -28.52 0.74
CA LEU A 104 -12.66 -29.62 0.66
C LEU A 104 -13.24 -30.84 -0.05
N ARG A 105 -14.49 -31.21 0.25
CA ARG A 105 -15.17 -32.29 -0.47
C ARG A 105 -15.32 -32.00 -1.96
N ALA A 106 -15.74 -30.79 -2.32
CA ALA A 106 -15.82 -30.37 -3.71
C ALA A 106 -14.44 -30.40 -4.39
N LEU A 107 -13.38 -30.02 -3.66
CA LEU A 107 -12.02 -30.11 -4.13
C LEU A 107 -11.59 -31.57 -4.37
N ASP A 108 -12.01 -32.53 -3.56
CA ASP A 108 -11.69 -33.95 -3.75
C ASP A 108 -12.42 -34.59 -4.95
N GLU A 109 -13.65 -34.16 -5.21
CA GLU A 109 -14.51 -34.74 -6.25
C GLU A 109 -14.23 -34.21 -7.67
N LEU A 110 -13.82 -32.94 -7.79
CA LEU A 110 -13.64 -32.29 -9.08
C LEU A 110 -12.29 -32.58 -9.69
N THR A 111 -12.19 -32.73 -11.01
CA THR A 111 -10.90 -32.93 -11.73
C THR A 111 -10.49 -31.71 -12.55
N GLU A 112 -11.40 -30.75 -12.74
CA GLU A 112 -11.20 -29.59 -13.60
C GLU A 112 -10.21 -28.58 -12.98
N PRO A 113 -9.10 -28.22 -13.68
CA PRO A 113 -8.01 -27.48 -13.06
C PRO A 113 -8.35 -26.07 -12.58
N VAL A 114 -9.24 -25.36 -13.28
CA VAL A 114 -9.58 -23.96 -12.96
C VAL A 114 -10.34 -23.91 -11.64
N VAL A 115 -11.36 -24.74 -11.48
CA VAL A 115 -12.18 -24.79 -10.27
C VAL A 115 -11.39 -25.34 -9.08
N ARG A 116 -10.61 -26.41 -9.26
CA ARG A 116 -9.75 -26.92 -8.19
C ARG A 116 -8.76 -25.86 -7.69
N THR A 117 -8.13 -25.13 -8.62
CA THR A 117 -7.22 -24.04 -8.27
C THR A 117 -7.95 -22.91 -7.53
N ALA A 118 -9.14 -22.51 -8.00
CA ALA A 118 -9.93 -21.47 -7.38
C ALA A 118 -10.39 -21.85 -5.97
N LEU A 119 -10.90 -23.07 -5.76
CA LEU A 119 -11.26 -23.59 -4.43
C LEU A 119 -10.05 -23.58 -3.49
N ALA A 120 -8.91 -24.11 -3.95
CA ALA A 120 -7.69 -24.18 -3.15
C ALA A 120 -7.17 -22.78 -2.76
N GLU A 121 -7.29 -21.79 -3.65
CA GLU A 121 -6.89 -20.42 -3.39
C GLU A 121 -7.64 -19.80 -2.20
N TRP A 122 -8.93 -20.07 -2.11
CA TRP A 122 -9.78 -19.46 -1.08
C TRP A 122 -9.75 -20.23 0.24
N LEU A 123 -9.44 -21.52 0.22
CA LEU A 123 -9.31 -22.38 1.41
C LEU A 123 -8.08 -22.06 2.28
N ARG A 124 -7.06 -21.36 1.75
CA ARG A 124 -5.87 -20.91 2.51
C ARG A 124 -5.22 -22.04 3.32
N GLY A 125 -4.86 -21.83 4.58
CA GLY A 125 -4.17 -22.80 5.44
C GLY A 125 -4.80 -24.20 5.47
N SER A 126 -6.09 -24.34 5.16
CA SER A 126 -6.74 -25.66 5.03
C SER A 126 -6.17 -26.53 3.92
N VAL A 127 -5.51 -25.97 2.89
CA VAL A 127 -4.90 -26.76 1.81
C VAL A 127 -3.47 -27.21 2.07
N ALA A 128 -2.87 -26.87 3.22
CA ALA A 128 -1.45 -27.18 3.49
C ALA A 128 -1.10 -28.69 3.42
N HIS A 129 -2.09 -29.57 3.55
CA HIS A 129 -1.93 -31.03 3.43
C HIS A 129 -1.87 -31.52 1.97
N LEU A 130 -2.28 -30.70 0.99
CA LEU A 130 -2.38 -31.06 -0.44
C LEU A 130 -1.06 -30.87 -1.21
N GLN A 131 0.08 -31.06 -0.56
CA GLN A 131 1.40 -30.87 -1.20
C GLN A 131 1.73 -31.93 -2.25
N GLY A 132 0.96 -33.03 -2.27
CA GLY A 132 1.04 -34.13 -3.23
C GLY A 132 -0.09 -34.13 -4.29
N ASP A 133 -0.88 -33.06 -4.40
CA ASP A 133 -1.96 -32.95 -5.38
C ASP A 133 -1.48 -33.17 -6.82
N SER A 134 -2.33 -33.66 -7.73
CA SER A 134 -1.95 -33.87 -9.13
C SER A 134 -1.71 -32.56 -9.89
N LEU A 135 -2.39 -31.48 -9.49
CA LEU A 135 -2.27 -30.15 -10.10
C LEU A 135 -1.16 -29.32 -9.44
N ALA A 136 -0.26 -28.79 -10.26
CA ALA A 136 0.85 -27.97 -9.77
C ALA A 136 0.38 -26.67 -9.11
N SER A 137 -0.73 -26.07 -9.54
CA SER A 137 -1.29 -24.87 -8.93
C SER A 137 -1.80 -25.12 -7.50
N VAL A 138 -2.46 -26.26 -7.26
CA VAL A 138 -2.93 -26.68 -5.93
C VAL A 138 -1.73 -27.02 -5.04
N ARG A 139 -0.77 -27.81 -5.54
CA ARG A 139 0.49 -28.09 -4.81
C ARG A 139 1.24 -26.81 -4.46
N PHE A 140 1.32 -25.85 -5.38
CA PHE A 140 1.99 -24.57 -5.16
C PHE A 140 1.32 -23.81 -4.00
N LEU A 141 0.00 -23.69 -4.00
CA LEU A 141 -0.75 -23.04 -2.92
C LEU A 141 -0.56 -23.76 -1.59
N ALA A 142 -0.69 -25.09 -1.56
CA ALA A 142 -0.46 -25.91 -0.37
C ALA A 142 0.95 -25.71 0.22
N ARG A 143 1.98 -25.69 -0.64
CA ARG A 143 3.37 -25.47 -0.25
C ARG A 143 3.63 -24.05 0.24
N LEU A 144 2.94 -23.07 -0.33
CA LEU A 144 3.03 -21.68 0.09
C LEU A 144 2.42 -21.48 1.48
N GLU A 145 1.27 -22.08 1.74
CA GLU A 145 0.63 -22.09 3.06
C GLU A 145 1.50 -22.84 4.07
N ALA A 146 2.06 -24.00 3.71
CA ALA A 146 3.01 -24.72 4.56
C ALA A 146 4.26 -23.88 4.88
N LEU A 147 4.84 -23.20 3.88
CA LEU A 147 6.00 -22.32 4.06
C LEU A 147 5.72 -21.19 5.06
N SER A 148 4.50 -20.64 5.08
CA SER A 148 4.13 -19.52 5.95
C SER A 148 4.23 -19.83 7.45
N VAL A 149 4.09 -21.11 7.84
CA VAL A 149 4.15 -21.57 9.24
C VAL A 149 5.35 -22.49 9.51
N ALA A 150 6.11 -22.86 8.47
CA ALA A 150 7.19 -23.82 8.58
C ALA A 150 8.39 -23.28 9.38
N PRO A 151 9.04 -24.13 10.19
CA PRO A 151 10.30 -23.78 10.84
C PRO A 151 11.44 -23.65 9.80
N ARG A 152 12.49 -22.90 10.14
CA ARG A 152 13.59 -22.53 9.23
C ARG A 152 14.24 -23.71 8.49
N GLN A 153 14.31 -24.87 9.14
CA GLN A 153 14.91 -26.09 8.57
C GLN A 153 14.15 -26.61 7.34
N GLN A 154 12.85 -26.31 7.24
CA GLN A 154 11.99 -26.80 6.16
C GLN A 154 11.89 -25.81 4.98
N TRP A 155 12.42 -24.59 5.11
CA TRP A 155 12.28 -23.56 4.08
C TRP A 155 12.92 -23.96 2.76
N LEU A 156 14.16 -24.45 2.77
CA LEU A 156 14.88 -24.77 1.54
C LEU A 156 14.21 -25.90 0.72
N PRO A 157 13.77 -27.03 1.31
CA PRO A 157 12.96 -28.02 0.59
C PRO A 157 11.68 -27.43 -0.01
N LEU A 158 10.94 -26.62 0.75
CA LEU A 158 9.71 -25.98 0.27
C LEU A 158 9.96 -25.00 -0.88
N ASP A 159 11.02 -24.19 -0.80
CA ASP A 159 11.41 -23.27 -1.88
C ASP A 159 11.72 -24.02 -3.17
N ARG A 160 12.44 -25.15 -3.08
CA ARG A 160 12.76 -26.00 -4.24
C ARG A 160 11.48 -26.58 -4.85
N ALA A 161 10.56 -27.03 -4.02
CA ALA A 161 9.28 -27.59 -4.45
C ALA A 161 8.39 -26.53 -5.12
N LEU A 162 8.32 -25.32 -4.55
CA LEU A 162 7.62 -24.17 -5.13
C LEU A 162 8.19 -23.80 -6.51
N LEU A 163 9.53 -23.74 -6.63
CA LEU A 163 10.18 -23.50 -7.91
C LEU A 163 9.88 -24.56 -8.96
N ALA A 164 9.79 -25.83 -8.56
CA ALA A 164 9.47 -26.93 -9.47
C ALA A 164 8.03 -26.84 -10.02
N ASP A 165 7.08 -26.34 -9.21
CA ASP A 165 5.68 -26.16 -9.64
C ASP A 165 5.43 -24.84 -10.36
N ALA A 166 6.26 -23.81 -10.17
CA ALA A 166 5.97 -22.43 -10.56
C ALA A 166 5.52 -22.26 -12.03
N ARG A 167 6.21 -22.94 -12.96
CA ARG A 167 5.91 -22.87 -14.40
C ARG A 167 4.57 -23.48 -14.79
N GLU A 168 4.20 -24.57 -14.14
CA GLU A 168 2.93 -25.24 -14.42
C GLU A 168 1.79 -24.51 -13.70
N ALA A 169 2.03 -24.08 -12.45
CA ALA A 169 1.07 -23.31 -11.66
C ALA A 169 0.64 -22.02 -12.37
N SER A 170 1.54 -21.32 -13.06
CA SER A 170 1.21 -20.06 -13.76
C SER A 170 0.23 -20.19 -14.92
N ARG A 171 -0.12 -21.42 -15.34
CA ARG A 171 -1.17 -21.63 -16.35
C ARG A 171 -2.58 -21.49 -15.78
N HIS A 172 -2.74 -21.67 -14.48
CA HIS A 172 -4.05 -21.73 -13.81
C HIS A 172 -4.15 -20.80 -12.61
N LEU A 173 -3.03 -20.28 -12.12
CA LEU A 173 -2.97 -19.42 -10.94
C LEU A 173 -2.40 -18.05 -11.29
N ASP A 174 -3.23 -17.04 -11.09
CA ASP A 174 -2.84 -15.64 -11.23
C ASP A 174 -2.20 -15.09 -9.95
N GLY A 175 -1.32 -14.09 -10.12
CA GLY A 175 -0.75 -13.35 -8.99
C GLY A 175 0.19 -14.16 -8.10
N ILE A 176 0.81 -15.22 -8.64
CA ILE A 176 1.78 -16.08 -7.91
C ILE A 176 2.87 -15.24 -7.23
N GLY A 177 3.49 -14.31 -7.98
CA GLY A 177 4.57 -13.46 -7.48
C GLY A 177 4.15 -12.63 -6.27
N TRP A 178 2.92 -12.09 -6.29
CA TRP A 178 2.37 -11.32 -5.18
C TRP A 178 2.18 -12.17 -3.90
N ARG A 179 1.59 -13.35 -4.04
CA ARG A 179 1.36 -14.25 -2.90
C ARG A 179 2.67 -14.72 -2.28
N TRP A 180 3.61 -15.11 -3.14
CA TRP A 180 4.90 -15.59 -2.69
C TRP A 180 5.71 -14.48 -1.99
N GLY A 181 5.68 -13.27 -2.54
CA GLY A 181 6.29 -12.09 -1.93
C GLY A 181 5.80 -11.83 -0.51
N ARG A 182 4.48 -11.86 -0.31
CA ARG A 182 3.87 -11.68 1.02
C ARG A 182 4.35 -12.69 2.06
N VAL A 183 4.43 -13.97 1.68
CA VAL A 183 4.93 -15.01 2.60
C VAL A 183 6.41 -14.78 2.93
N LEU A 184 7.24 -14.48 1.92
CA LEU A 184 8.66 -14.23 2.15
C LEU A 184 8.90 -12.95 2.98
N TYR A 185 8.04 -11.94 2.85
CA TYR A 185 8.05 -10.76 3.71
C TYR A 185 7.74 -11.11 5.17
N GLY A 186 6.67 -11.87 5.42
CA GLY A 186 6.32 -12.35 6.75
C GLY A 186 7.44 -13.16 7.43
N LEU A 187 8.23 -13.89 6.63
CA LEU A 187 9.39 -14.65 7.10
C LEU A 187 10.70 -13.82 7.20
N GLY A 188 10.69 -12.54 6.80
CA GLY A 188 11.86 -11.66 6.82
C GLY A 188 12.96 -12.05 5.83
N ARG A 189 12.62 -12.67 4.69
CA ARG A 189 13.58 -13.30 3.76
C ARG A 189 14.03 -12.39 2.61
N GLU A 190 14.35 -11.12 2.90
CA GLU A 190 14.71 -10.07 1.92
C GLU A 190 15.71 -10.54 0.83
N ARG A 191 16.91 -11.00 1.24
CA ARG A 191 17.96 -11.39 0.27
C ARG A 191 17.58 -12.62 -0.55
N HIS A 192 16.81 -13.53 0.02
CA HIS A 192 16.35 -14.71 -0.70
C HIS A 192 15.34 -14.36 -1.80
N VAL A 193 14.47 -13.38 -1.54
CA VAL A 193 13.55 -12.85 -2.56
C VAL A 193 14.33 -12.36 -3.78
N TYR A 194 15.44 -11.65 -3.58
CA TYR A 194 16.21 -11.13 -4.71
C TYR A 194 16.83 -12.25 -5.56
N VAL A 195 17.33 -13.30 -4.91
CA VAL A 195 17.83 -14.51 -5.58
C VAL A 195 16.71 -15.22 -6.35
N LEU A 196 15.52 -15.35 -5.76
CA LEU A 196 14.36 -15.94 -6.43
C LEU A 196 13.89 -15.11 -7.63
N VAL A 197 13.82 -13.79 -7.48
CA VAL A 197 13.50 -12.87 -8.58
C VAL A 197 14.47 -13.07 -9.74
N ALA A 198 15.78 -13.06 -9.48
CA ALA A 198 16.78 -13.26 -10.53
C ALA A 198 16.59 -14.61 -11.26
N ARG A 199 16.31 -15.68 -10.51
CA ARG A 199 16.08 -17.02 -11.08
C ARG A 199 14.80 -17.09 -11.93
N LEU A 200 13.70 -16.50 -11.45
CA LEU A 200 12.40 -16.51 -12.14
C LEU A 200 12.41 -15.61 -13.38
N LEU A 201 13.10 -14.47 -13.33
CA LEU A 201 13.23 -13.56 -14.48
C LEU A 201 14.04 -14.17 -15.64
N ALA A 202 15.01 -15.04 -15.31
CA ALA A 202 15.85 -15.71 -16.29
C ALA A 202 15.10 -16.75 -17.15
N ASP A 203 14.03 -17.36 -16.64
CA ASP A 203 13.19 -18.29 -17.42
C ASP A 203 11.98 -17.54 -18.00
N PRO A 204 11.83 -17.46 -19.35
CA PRO A 204 10.67 -16.83 -19.97
C PRO A 204 9.32 -17.34 -19.45
N ALA A 205 9.22 -18.61 -19.07
CA ALA A 205 7.97 -19.21 -18.61
C ALA A 205 7.58 -18.81 -17.18
N THR A 206 8.51 -18.26 -16.38
CA THR A 206 8.24 -17.81 -14.99
C THR A 206 8.53 -16.33 -14.79
N ARG A 207 8.86 -15.60 -15.87
CA ARG A 207 9.24 -14.19 -15.82
C ARG A 207 8.19 -13.29 -15.17
N ASP A 208 6.91 -13.51 -15.45
CA ASP A 208 5.83 -12.72 -14.86
C ASP A 208 5.67 -12.98 -13.36
N ILE A 209 5.99 -14.19 -12.90
CA ILE A 209 6.08 -14.51 -11.47
C ILE A 209 7.23 -13.72 -10.85
N GLY A 210 8.41 -13.74 -11.49
CA GLY A 210 9.59 -12.99 -11.05
C GLY A 210 9.33 -11.47 -10.98
N ALA A 211 8.66 -10.91 -11.98
CA ALA A 211 8.27 -9.50 -12.00
C ALA A 211 7.26 -9.17 -10.89
N GLY A 212 6.23 -10.01 -10.70
CA GLY A 212 5.27 -9.85 -9.60
C GLY A 212 5.94 -9.92 -8.23
N LEU A 213 6.88 -10.84 -8.04
CA LEU A 213 7.66 -10.98 -6.81
C LEU A 213 8.57 -9.76 -6.58
N ALA A 214 9.21 -9.25 -7.63
CA ALA A 214 10.04 -8.05 -7.56
C ALA A 214 9.24 -6.80 -7.19
N ARG A 215 8.02 -6.67 -7.73
CA ARG A 215 7.11 -5.58 -7.39
C ARG A 215 6.76 -5.59 -5.90
N GLU A 216 6.38 -6.74 -5.34
CA GLU A 216 6.10 -6.82 -3.90
C GLU A 216 7.33 -6.53 -3.07
N ALA A 217 8.50 -7.03 -3.49
CA ALA A 217 9.73 -6.72 -2.81
C ALA A 217 9.99 -5.20 -2.74
N CYS A 218 9.69 -4.47 -3.82
CA CYS A 218 9.80 -3.01 -3.86
C CYS A 218 8.79 -2.29 -2.96
N HIS A 219 7.61 -2.88 -2.74
CA HIS A 219 6.62 -2.35 -1.78
C HIS A 219 7.01 -2.63 -0.32
N ASP A 220 7.76 -3.69 -0.06
CA ASP A 220 8.01 -4.15 1.31
C ASP A 220 9.38 -3.71 1.85
N TRP A 221 10.43 -3.76 1.02
CA TRP A 221 11.81 -3.44 1.42
C TRP A 221 12.35 -2.23 0.67
N ARG A 222 13.00 -1.32 1.41
CA ARG A 222 13.59 -0.08 0.84
C ARG A 222 14.80 -0.34 -0.06
N ALA A 223 15.54 -1.43 0.16
CA ALA A 223 16.68 -1.78 -0.67
C ALA A 223 16.27 -2.41 -2.02
N ALA A 224 15.07 -2.99 -2.11
CA ALA A 224 14.66 -3.78 -3.26
C ALA A 224 14.67 -3.01 -4.59
N PRO A 225 14.23 -1.75 -4.68
CA PRO A 225 14.29 -1.00 -5.94
C PRO A 225 15.72 -0.87 -6.48
N VAL A 226 16.71 -0.62 -5.61
CA VAL A 226 18.12 -0.48 -6.02
C VAL A 226 18.68 -1.83 -6.50
N GLU A 227 18.33 -2.92 -5.80
CA GLU A 227 18.87 -4.25 -6.08
C GLU A 227 18.20 -4.91 -7.31
N LEU A 228 16.90 -4.68 -7.50
CA LEU A 228 16.09 -5.41 -8.49
C LEU A 228 15.92 -4.68 -9.81
N LEU A 229 16.03 -3.34 -9.84
CA LEU A 229 15.86 -2.56 -11.06
C LEU A 229 16.78 -3.01 -12.20
N PRO A 230 18.09 -3.28 -11.98
CA PRO A 230 18.96 -3.80 -13.05
C PRO A 230 18.52 -5.16 -13.60
N LEU A 231 17.96 -6.03 -12.75
CA LEU A 231 17.45 -7.34 -13.17
C LEU A 231 16.18 -7.18 -14.01
N LEU A 232 15.26 -6.32 -13.58
CA LEU A 232 14.04 -6.00 -14.34
C LEU A 232 14.37 -5.42 -15.72
N VAL A 233 15.30 -4.47 -15.78
CA VAL A 233 15.78 -3.87 -17.05
C VAL A 233 16.48 -4.91 -17.93
N ARG A 234 17.35 -5.76 -17.37
CA ARG A 234 18.04 -6.79 -18.15
C ARG A 234 17.08 -7.77 -18.82
N HIS A 235 15.99 -8.10 -18.14
CA HIS A 235 15.02 -9.09 -18.60
C HIS A 235 13.76 -8.45 -19.22
N CYS A 236 13.71 -7.13 -19.36
CA CYS A 236 12.67 -6.48 -20.16
C CYS A 236 13.01 -6.68 -21.65
N GLY A 237 12.23 -7.54 -22.32
CA GLY A 237 12.30 -7.73 -23.77
C GLY A 237 11.63 -6.58 -24.53
N ARG A 238 11.51 -6.73 -25.85
CA ARG A 238 10.74 -5.78 -26.69
C ARG A 238 9.24 -5.79 -26.35
N ASP A 239 8.70 -6.96 -26.01
CA ASP A 239 7.32 -7.14 -25.58
C ASP A 239 7.26 -7.18 -24.04
N ILE A 240 7.00 -6.02 -23.43
CA ILE A 240 6.94 -5.88 -21.98
C ILE A 240 5.58 -6.34 -21.48
N SER A 241 5.55 -7.39 -20.67
CA SER A 241 4.30 -7.88 -20.06
C SER A 241 3.71 -6.85 -19.08
N PRO A 242 2.40 -6.92 -18.79
CA PRO A 242 1.78 -6.07 -17.76
C PRO A 242 2.42 -6.23 -16.38
N ALA A 243 2.87 -7.44 -16.01
CA ALA A 243 3.55 -7.70 -14.76
C ALA A 243 4.92 -7.00 -14.70
N MET A 244 5.71 -7.10 -15.78
CA MET A 244 7.00 -6.42 -15.91
C MET A 244 6.85 -4.90 -15.89
N THR A 245 5.87 -4.36 -16.61
CA THR A 245 5.56 -2.92 -16.61
C THR A 245 5.27 -2.43 -15.20
N LYS A 246 4.37 -3.13 -14.47
CA LYS A 246 4.03 -2.80 -13.09
C LYS A 246 5.24 -2.84 -12.16
N ALA A 247 6.12 -3.82 -12.31
CA ALA A 247 7.33 -3.95 -11.50
C ALA A 247 8.33 -2.82 -11.76
N LEU A 248 8.58 -2.48 -13.03
CA LEU A 248 9.44 -1.35 -13.42
C LEU A 248 8.89 -0.02 -12.91
N THR A 249 7.58 0.22 -13.08
CA THR A 249 6.93 1.43 -12.57
C THR A 249 7.09 1.54 -11.05
N THR A 250 6.86 0.46 -10.28
CA THR A 250 7.05 0.49 -8.82
C THR A 250 8.51 0.73 -8.44
N ALA A 251 9.47 0.03 -9.06
CA ALA A 251 10.89 0.22 -8.77
C ALA A 251 11.34 1.67 -9.06
N SER A 252 10.77 2.30 -10.10
CA SER A 252 11.07 3.69 -10.47
C SER A 252 10.55 4.74 -9.49
N LEU A 253 9.71 4.37 -8.52
CA LEU A 253 9.29 5.27 -7.45
C LEU A 253 10.46 5.64 -6.53
N SER A 254 11.49 4.79 -6.45
CA SER A 254 12.65 5.04 -5.60
C SER A 254 13.62 6.00 -6.25
N GLU A 255 13.81 7.17 -5.62
CA GLU A 255 14.78 8.16 -6.09
C GLU A 255 16.22 7.61 -6.03
N ALA A 256 16.53 6.79 -5.03
CA ALA A 256 17.83 6.15 -4.88
C ALA A 256 18.12 5.21 -6.05
N ALA A 257 17.15 4.37 -6.44
CA ALA A 257 17.29 3.47 -7.59
C ALA A 257 17.45 4.24 -8.89
N MET A 258 16.63 5.27 -9.11
CA MET A 258 16.68 6.13 -10.30
C MET A 258 17.97 6.93 -10.40
N HIS A 259 18.56 7.33 -9.27
CA HIS A 259 19.87 7.99 -9.25
C HIS A 259 20.99 6.99 -9.56
N THR A 260 21.00 5.84 -8.88
CA THR A 260 22.05 4.82 -9.00
C THR A 260 22.10 4.22 -10.40
N HIS A 261 20.94 3.94 -11.00
CA HIS A 261 20.82 3.22 -12.26
C HIS A 261 20.39 4.10 -13.43
N ARG A 262 20.57 5.42 -13.33
CA ARG A 262 20.07 6.40 -14.31
C ARG A 262 20.34 6.02 -15.77
N ALA A 263 21.55 5.54 -16.07
CA ALA A 263 21.94 5.14 -17.42
C ALA A 263 21.11 3.96 -17.94
N LEU A 264 20.92 2.92 -17.12
CA LEU A 264 20.13 1.73 -17.48
C LEU A 264 18.67 2.08 -17.75
N VAL A 265 18.10 3.00 -16.96
CA VAL A 265 16.68 3.35 -17.03
C VAL A 265 16.38 4.26 -18.23
N ALA A 266 17.37 5.00 -18.73
CA ALA A 266 17.20 5.90 -19.87
C ALA A 266 16.83 5.16 -21.17
N GLU A 267 17.17 3.87 -21.27
CA GLU A 267 17.01 3.05 -22.47
C GLU A 267 15.69 2.26 -22.49
N VAL A 268 14.93 2.24 -21.38
CA VAL A 268 13.72 1.41 -21.25
C VAL A 268 12.45 2.28 -21.32
N PRO A 269 11.53 2.02 -22.26
CA PRO A 269 10.25 2.69 -22.29
C PRO A 269 9.32 2.07 -21.24
N PHE A 270 9.10 2.75 -20.12
CA PHE A 270 8.03 2.42 -19.18
C PHE A 270 7.33 3.68 -18.67
N PRO A 271 6.03 3.60 -18.36
CA PRO A 271 5.29 4.71 -17.80
C PRO A 271 5.85 5.05 -16.42
N ARG A 272 6.39 6.25 -16.28
CA ARG A 272 6.70 6.80 -14.96
C ARG A 272 5.39 6.99 -14.22
N TYR A 273 5.37 6.59 -12.95
CA TYR A 273 4.20 6.83 -12.12
C TYR A 273 3.89 8.34 -12.13
N PRO A 274 2.63 8.74 -12.35
CA PRO A 274 2.29 10.15 -12.39
C PRO A 274 2.65 10.76 -11.04
N LYS A 275 3.68 11.62 -11.03
CA LYS A 275 3.93 12.47 -9.88
C LYS A 275 2.67 13.29 -9.71
N ALA A 276 1.93 13.07 -8.62
CA ALA A 276 0.86 13.97 -8.24
C ALA A 276 1.49 15.37 -8.23
N ARG A 277 1.11 16.20 -9.20
CA ARG A 277 1.52 17.60 -9.22
C ARG A 277 1.00 18.16 -7.91
N ARG A 278 1.88 18.35 -6.93
CA ARG A 278 1.63 19.37 -5.91
C ARG A 278 1.28 20.62 -6.74
N PRO A 279 0.12 21.25 -6.54
CA PRO A 279 -0.19 22.49 -7.22
C PRO A 279 1.05 23.37 -7.09
N SER A 280 1.67 23.69 -8.23
CA SER A 280 2.78 24.64 -8.28
C SER A 280 2.30 25.84 -7.47
N GLY A 281 3.04 26.14 -6.39
CA GLY A 281 2.61 27.10 -5.38
C GLY A 281 2.04 28.33 -6.06
N ARG A 282 0.82 28.72 -5.68
CA ARG A 282 0.44 30.12 -5.87
C ARG A 282 1.60 30.96 -5.33
N PRO A 283 2.01 32.04 -6.03
CA PRO A 283 3.06 32.91 -5.53
C PRO A 283 2.76 33.22 -4.06
N THR A 284 3.70 32.87 -3.19
CA THR A 284 3.56 33.08 -1.76
C THR A 284 3.44 34.58 -1.57
N PRO A 285 2.35 35.09 -0.98
CA PRO A 285 2.23 36.52 -0.74
C PRO A 285 3.38 36.96 0.17
N SER A 286 4.11 38.00 -0.25
CA SER A 286 5.14 38.63 0.56
C SER A 286 4.44 39.52 1.59
N TYR A 287 4.73 39.31 2.87
CA TYR A 287 4.27 40.17 3.95
C TYR A 287 5.42 41.06 4.40
N ASP A 288 5.17 42.36 4.54
CA ASP A 288 5.98 43.22 5.40
C ASP A 288 5.49 43.11 6.85
N SER A 289 6.25 43.67 7.79
CA SER A 289 5.94 43.60 9.22
C SER A 289 4.59 44.26 9.57
N THR A 290 4.24 45.35 8.89
CA THR A 290 2.99 46.08 9.10
C THR A 290 1.78 45.25 8.67
N THR A 291 1.82 44.65 7.47
CA THR A 291 0.74 43.81 6.95
C THR A 291 0.63 42.51 7.75
N ALA A 292 1.76 41.92 8.14
CA ALA A 292 1.78 40.74 9.01
C ALA A 292 1.12 41.01 10.37
N ALA A 293 1.42 42.16 10.98
CA ALA A 293 0.81 42.55 12.25
C ALA A 293 -0.71 42.74 12.13
N ALA A 294 -1.16 43.45 11.09
CA ALA A 294 -2.59 43.68 10.84
C ALA A 294 -3.37 42.37 10.62
N VAL A 295 -2.77 41.41 9.88
CA VAL A 295 -3.38 40.09 9.69
C VAL A 295 -3.53 39.34 11.01
N LEU A 296 -2.52 39.36 11.89
CA LEU A 296 -2.58 38.69 13.20
C LEU A 296 -3.53 39.36 14.18
N GLU A 297 -3.66 40.69 14.12
CA GLU A 297 -4.58 41.45 14.97
C GLU A 297 -6.05 41.06 14.71
N ALA A 298 -6.39 40.81 13.45
CA ALA A 298 -7.69 40.30 13.02
C ALA A 298 -7.95 38.83 13.40
N LYS A 299 -6.97 38.13 14.00
CA LYS A 299 -7.09 36.72 14.40
C LYS A 299 -7.22 36.56 15.92
N PRO A 300 -7.93 35.51 16.38
CA PRO A 300 -7.99 35.19 17.79
C PRO A 300 -6.61 34.76 18.32
N VAL A 301 -6.40 34.90 19.63
CA VAL A 301 -5.17 34.42 20.29
C VAL A 301 -5.07 32.90 20.20
N GLY A 302 -6.17 32.18 20.42
CA GLY A 302 -6.28 30.72 20.33
C GLY A 302 -6.29 30.15 18.91
N ILE A 303 -5.62 30.80 17.95
CA ILE A 303 -5.60 30.35 16.56
C ILE A 303 -4.91 28.99 16.42
N GLY A 304 -5.66 27.99 15.97
CA GLY A 304 -5.14 26.64 15.73
C GLY A 304 -4.68 26.40 14.28
N ARG A 305 -5.02 27.31 13.35
CA ARG A 305 -4.64 27.23 11.93
C ARG A 305 -4.49 28.63 11.34
N LEU A 306 -3.38 28.87 10.65
CA LEU A 306 -3.14 30.10 9.91
C LEU A 306 -2.44 29.76 8.60
N LEU A 307 -3.14 29.95 7.49
CA LEU A 307 -2.53 29.86 6.16
C LEU A 307 -1.44 30.96 6.09
N GLN A 308 -0.25 30.61 5.60
CA GLN A 308 0.92 31.49 5.54
C GLN A 308 1.54 31.90 6.90
N ALA A 309 1.40 31.09 7.95
CA ALA A 309 2.03 31.42 9.24
C ALA A 309 3.55 31.65 9.14
N PRO A 310 4.34 30.86 8.38
CA PRO A 310 5.78 31.11 8.29
C PRO A 310 6.15 32.45 7.68
N GLU A 311 5.41 32.90 6.68
CA GLU A 311 5.64 34.18 6.03
C GLU A 311 5.27 35.33 6.97
N ILE A 312 4.13 35.23 7.66
CA ILE A 312 3.64 36.24 8.61
C ILE A 312 4.59 36.36 9.82
N PHE A 313 4.88 35.26 10.50
CA PHE A 313 5.75 35.28 11.68
C PHE A 313 7.23 35.49 11.30
N GLY A 314 7.66 35.05 10.12
CA GLY A 314 8.97 35.36 9.58
C GLY A 314 9.18 36.86 9.43
N ALA A 315 8.26 37.56 8.74
CA ALA A 315 8.32 39.00 8.55
C ALA A 315 8.35 39.78 9.88
N LEU A 316 7.58 39.32 10.88
CA LEU A 316 7.58 39.93 12.21
C LEU A 316 8.91 39.72 12.95
N LEU A 317 9.46 38.50 12.90
CA LEU A 317 10.74 38.17 13.55
C LEU A 317 11.96 38.84 12.88
N GLU A 318 11.88 39.18 11.59
CA GLU A 318 12.88 40.03 10.93
C GLU A 318 12.82 41.49 11.41
N ALA A 319 11.62 41.99 11.72
CA ALA A 319 11.43 43.37 12.17
C ALA A 319 11.71 43.58 13.66
N GLY A 320 11.69 42.52 14.48
CA GLY A 320 12.01 42.61 15.90
C GLY A 320 11.36 41.53 16.76
N PRO A 321 11.41 41.68 18.11
CA PRO A 321 10.77 40.74 19.02
C PRO A 321 9.24 40.77 18.86
N LEU A 322 8.62 39.59 18.93
CA LEU A 322 7.16 39.46 18.91
C LEU A 322 6.54 40.10 20.16
N THR A 323 5.40 40.76 19.99
CA THR A 323 4.56 41.17 21.13
C THR A 323 4.03 39.95 21.87
N PHE A 324 3.61 40.11 23.13
CA PHE A 324 3.03 39.02 23.92
C PHE A 324 1.88 38.31 23.19
N ARG A 325 0.99 39.08 22.54
CA ARG A 325 -0.15 38.53 21.78
C ARG A 325 0.32 37.68 20.60
N GLN A 326 1.28 38.19 19.82
CA GLN A 326 1.83 37.48 18.66
C GLN A 326 2.58 36.21 19.09
N ALA A 327 3.35 36.28 20.18
CA ALA A 327 4.00 35.12 20.78
C ALA A 327 2.98 34.06 21.22
N ALA A 328 1.88 34.45 21.87
CA ALA A 328 0.82 33.53 22.25
C ALA A 328 0.14 32.85 21.04
N GLN A 329 -0.06 33.59 19.94
CA GLN A 329 -0.58 33.02 18.69
C GLN A 329 0.40 32.02 18.07
N LEU A 330 1.70 32.33 18.03
CA LEU A 330 2.74 31.42 17.54
C LEU A 330 2.85 30.16 18.42
N TYR A 331 2.79 30.34 19.74
CA TYR A 331 2.77 29.24 20.70
C TYR A 331 1.60 28.29 20.42
N ASN A 332 0.40 28.83 20.18
CA ASN A 332 -0.78 28.01 19.91
C ASN A 332 -0.65 27.20 18.60
N LEU A 333 -0.13 27.82 17.54
CA LEU A 333 0.16 27.12 16.29
C LEU A 333 1.25 26.06 16.43
N THR A 334 2.17 26.23 17.39
CA THR A 334 3.29 25.32 17.62
C THR A 334 2.90 24.16 18.54
N PHE A 335 2.17 24.38 19.63
CA PHE A 335 2.01 23.37 20.68
C PHE A 335 0.62 22.77 20.83
N GLN A 336 -0.43 23.29 20.19
CA GLN A 336 -1.78 22.78 20.43
C GLN A 336 -2.13 21.50 19.67
N ARG A 337 -1.66 21.34 18.43
CA ARG A 337 -2.05 20.20 17.58
C ARG A 337 -0.88 19.71 16.74
N PRO A 338 -0.60 18.40 16.73
CA PRO A 338 0.35 17.81 15.80
C PRO A 338 -0.03 18.10 14.33
N GLY A 339 0.99 18.22 13.50
CA GLY A 339 0.85 18.31 12.05
C GLY A 339 1.62 19.45 11.41
N ARG A 340 1.23 19.76 10.16
CA ARG A 340 1.96 20.69 9.29
C ARG A 340 2.21 22.06 9.94
N MET A 341 1.21 22.64 10.60
CA MET A 341 1.35 23.96 11.24
C MET A 341 2.38 23.94 12.35
N GLN A 342 2.35 22.93 13.21
CA GLN A 342 3.33 22.77 14.28
C GLN A 342 4.75 22.66 13.72
N ALA A 343 4.95 21.83 12.70
CA ALA A 343 6.27 21.64 12.10
C ALA A 343 6.81 22.91 11.40
N MET A 344 5.91 23.69 10.79
CA MET A 344 6.26 24.97 10.14
C MET A 344 6.56 26.08 11.16
N CYS A 345 5.89 26.10 12.31
CA CYS A 345 6.05 27.12 13.34
C CYS A 345 7.15 26.82 14.36
N ALA A 346 7.52 25.55 14.56
CA ALA A 346 8.57 25.15 15.51
C ALA A 346 9.92 25.89 15.33
N PRO A 347 10.47 26.07 14.10
CA PRO A 347 11.69 26.85 13.90
C PRO A 347 11.53 28.34 14.25
N LEU A 348 10.34 28.91 14.01
CA LEU A 348 10.03 30.31 14.35
C LEU A 348 9.91 30.49 15.86
N TRP A 349 9.29 29.53 16.54
CA TRP A 349 9.24 29.52 18.00
C TRP A 349 10.62 29.39 18.61
N LEU A 350 11.48 28.52 18.06
CA LEU A 350 12.88 28.41 18.48
C LEU A 350 13.63 29.74 18.31
N ARG A 351 13.44 30.44 17.19
CA ARG A 351 14.04 31.77 16.95
C ARG A 351 13.55 32.80 17.97
N HIS A 352 12.28 32.75 18.35
CA HIS A 352 11.68 33.67 19.32
C HIS A 352 12.08 33.38 20.78
N ALA A 353 11.91 32.13 21.22
CA ALA A 353 12.08 31.71 22.61
C ALA A 353 13.52 31.29 22.95
N GLY A 354 14.37 31.11 21.93
CA GLY A 354 15.76 30.71 22.08
C GLY A 354 15.97 29.22 22.43
N PRO A 355 17.22 28.83 22.75
CA PRO A 355 17.60 27.43 22.93
C PRO A 355 16.88 26.68 24.06
N THR A 356 16.31 27.38 25.04
CA THR A 356 15.56 26.78 26.14
C THR A 356 14.28 26.08 25.68
N ALA A 357 13.71 26.48 24.53
CA ALA A 357 12.56 25.83 23.93
C ALA A 357 12.90 24.50 23.22
N LEU A 358 14.19 24.24 22.97
CA LEU A 358 14.62 23.14 22.11
C LEU A 358 14.20 21.75 22.61
N PRO A 359 14.39 21.35 23.88
CA PRO A 359 14.02 20.01 24.34
C PRO A 359 12.54 19.71 24.07
N ARG A 360 11.68 20.68 24.40
CA ARG A 360 10.24 20.56 24.18
C ARG A 360 9.87 20.44 22.70
N LEU A 361 10.56 21.15 21.80
CA LEU A 361 10.31 21.04 20.36
C LEU A 361 10.77 19.69 19.80
N VAL A 362 11.91 19.17 20.25
CA VAL A 362 12.43 17.85 19.82
C VAL A 362 11.50 16.74 20.31
N ASP A 363 11.10 16.76 21.58
CA ASP A 363 10.18 15.78 22.18
C ASP A 363 8.81 15.78 21.49
N LEU A 364 8.38 16.94 21.00
CA LEU A 364 7.13 17.11 20.29
C LEU A 364 7.19 16.56 18.85
N MET A 365 8.31 16.75 18.15
CA MET A 365 8.42 16.44 16.72
C MET A 365 8.92 15.02 16.43
N THR A 366 9.89 14.53 17.22
CA THR A 366 10.57 13.25 16.93
C THR A 366 9.66 12.01 16.97
N PRO A 367 8.62 11.91 17.83
CA PRO A 367 7.73 10.74 17.83
C PRO A 367 6.92 10.59 16.53
N HIS A 368 6.74 11.68 15.79
CA HIS A 368 5.92 11.72 14.58
C HIS A 368 6.74 11.62 13.28
N LEU A 369 8.05 11.41 13.36
CA LEU A 369 8.89 11.28 12.16
C LEU A 369 8.52 10.07 11.30
N GLY A 370 8.00 9.01 11.90
CA GLY A 370 7.50 7.83 11.18
C GLY A 370 6.05 7.94 10.70
N ASP A 371 5.38 9.08 10.93
CA ASP A 371 4.00 9.28 10.49
C ASP A 371 3.97 9.72 9.02
N TYR A 372 3.20 9.02 8.18
CA TYR A 372 3.14 9.29 6.74
C TYR A 372 2.42 10.61 6.40
N GLY A 373 1.48 11.05 7.24
CA GLY A 373 0.69 12.25 7.01
C GLY A 373 1.43 13.53 7.42
N ILE A 374 2.31 13.42 8.43
CA ILE A 374 2.94 14.60 9.05
C ILE A 374 4.46 14.54 9.21
N GLY A 375 5.08 13.36 9.10
CA GLY A 375 6.52 13.14 9.30
C GLY A 375 7.41 13.87 8.28
N GLU A 376 6.94 14.05 7.04
CA GLU A 376 7.62 14.87 6.02
C GLU A 376 7.78 16.31 6.52
N TYR A 377 6.70 16.90 7.05
CA TYR A 377 6.73 18.27 7.56
C TYR A 377 7.63 18.39 8.79
N TYR A 378 7.61 17.41 9.70
CA TYR A 378 8.50 17.42 10.86
C TYR A 378 9.97 17.32 10.46
N SER A 379 10.30 16.48 9.49
CA SER A 379 11.66 16.39 8.94
C SER A 379 12.09 17.74 8.34
N GLU A 380 11.22 18.41 7.57
CA GLU A 380 11.49 19.75 7.06
C GLU A 380 11.64 20.80 8.18
N GLY A 381 10.81 20.73 9.23
CA GLY A 381 10.91 21.61 10.40
C GLY A 381 12.25 21.46 11.11
N LEU A 382 12.68 20.23 11.37
CA LEU A 382 13.99 19.93 11.96
C LEU A 382 15.13 20.42 11.06
N ALA A 383 14.99 20.27 9.73
CA ALA A 383 15.96 20.82 8.77
C ALA A 383 16.12 22.34 8.92
N ARG A 384 15.00 23.07 9.06
CA ARG A 384 14.99 24.53 9.26
C ARG A 384 15.55 24.97 10.62
N MET A 385 15.50 24.10 11.65
CA MET A 385 16.17 24.34 12.94
C MET A 385 17.70 24.18 12.85
N GLY A 386 18.21 23.55 11.78
CA GLY A 386 19.64 23.37 11.54
C GLY A 386 20.35 22.65 12.70
N ARG A 387 21.51 23.16 13.11
CA ARG A 387 22.32 22.58 14.20
C ARG A 387 21.57 22.41 15.53
N HIS A 388 20.54 23.22 15.78
CA HIS A 388 19.78 23.09 17.02
C HIS A 388 19.03 21.75 17.09
N ALA A 389 18.72 21.13 15.96
CA ALA A 389 18.06 19.83 15.91
C ALA A 389 19.01 18.62 16.01
N LEU A 390 20.28 18.80 16.42
CA LEU A 390 21.21 17.69 16.70
C LEU A 390 20.60 16.56 17.57
N PRO A 391 19.84 16.85 18.65
CA PRO A 391 19.20 15.81 19.46
C PRO A 391 18.20 14.92 18.70
N ALA A 392 17.69 15.36 17.54
CA ALA A 392 16.77 14.58 16.71
C ALA A 392 17.47 13.61 15.74
N LEU A 393 18.81 13.68 15.61
CA LEU A 393 19.58 12.84 14.70
C LEU A 393 19.41 11.33 14.93
N PRO A 394 19.34 10.81 16.17
CA PRO A 394 19.09 9.39 16.39
C PRO A 394 17.77 8.93 15.79
N SER A 395 16.69 9.71 15.96
CA SER A 395 15.37 9.39 15.42
C SER A 395 15.32 9.48 13.89
N LEU A 396 15.96 10.51 13.31
CA LEU A 396 16.09 10.63 11.85
C LEU A 396 16.92 9.48 11.26
N THR A 397 18.01 9.10 11.92
CA THR A 397 18.88 8.00 11.48
C THR A 397 18.14 6.67 11.57
N ALA A 398 17.44 6.41 12.69
CA ALA A 398 16.59 5.24 12.82
C ALA A 398 15.52 5.18 11.72
N LEU A 399 14.92 6.31 11.34
CA LEU A 399 13.98 6.39 10.23
C LEU A 399 14.65 6.09 8.89
N ILE A 400 15.84 6.63 8.62
CA ILE A 400 16.59 6.40 7.36
C ILE A 400 17.01 4.94 7.23
N ASP A 401 17.52 4.35 8.32
CA ASP A 401 18.12 3.02 8.33
C ASP A 401 17.08 1.88 8.40
N ARG A 402 15.78 2.21 8.46
CA ARG A 402 14.73 1.19 8.37
C ARG A 402 14.89 0.39 7.08
N ARG A 403 14.86 -0.93 7.22
CA ARG A 403 14.90 -1.86 6.08
C ARG A 403 13.55 -2.01 5.40
N THR A 404 12.47 -1.96 6.18
CA THR A 404 11.09 -2.13 5.71
C THR A 404 10.35 -0.81 5.61
N ARG A 405 9.42 -0.74 4.65
CA ARG A 405 8.54 0.42 4.47
C ARG A 405 7.51 0.50 5.60
N LEU A 406 6.94 1.68 5.78
CA LEU A 406 5.83 1.90 6.72
C LEU A 406 4.51 1.44 6.09
N PRO A 407 3.69 0.62 6.78
CA PRO A 407 2.34 0.29 6.31
C PRO A 407 1.41 1.49 6.52
N VAL A 408 0.69 1.92 5.48
CA VAL A 408 -0.11 3.15 5.52
C VAL A 408 -1.62 2.86 5.44
N ASN A 409 -2.04 1.77 4.80
CA ASN A 409 -3.43 1.34 4.62
C ASN A 409 -4.40 2.47 4.19
N ASP A 410 -3.92 3.56 3.58
CA ASP A 410 -4.71 4.75 3.22
C ASP A 410 -4.93 4.91 1.70
N SER A 411 -4.19 4.15 0.88
CA SER A 411 -4.16 4.31 -0.57
C SER A 411 -3.68 3.02 -1.27
N THR A 412 -3.31 3.13 -2.55
CA THR A 412 -2.72 2.00 -3.28
C THR A 412 -1.30 1.73 -2.80
N ARG A 413 -0.84 0.48 -2.86
CA ARG A 413 0.55 0.10 -2.49
C ARG A 413 1.65 0.93 -3.18
N ASP A 414 1.42 1.35 -4.44
CA ASP A 414 2.34 2.26 -5.14
C ASP A 414 2.27 3.69 -4.56
N GLY A 415 1.09 4.16 -4.16
CA GLY A 415 0.90 5.41 -3.42
C GLY A 415 1.60 5.39 -2.06
N GLU A 416 1.46 4.31 -1.29
CA GLU A 416 2.15 4.12 -0.02
C GLU A 416 3.67 4.11 -0.20
N THR A 417 4.17 3.41 -1.23
CA THR A 417 5.59 3.39 -1.59
C THR A 417 6.10 4.79 -1.89
N MET A 418 5.34 5.58 -2.66
CA MET A 418 5.69 6.97 -2.97
C MET A 418 5.72 7.86 -1.72
N LEU A 419 4.79 7.67 -0.77
CA LEU A 419 4.79 8.41 0.50
C LEU A 419 6.02 8.06 1.35
N ASP A 420 6.37 6.78 1.46
CA ASP A 420 7.57 6.33 2.18
C ASP A 420 8.86 6.87 1.55
N GLU A 421 8.98 6.87 0.22
CA GLU A 421 10.14 7.46 -0.48
C GLU A 421 10.27 8.97 -0.22
N ARG A 422 9.16 9.70 -0.20
CA ARG A 422 9.16 11.14 0.12
C ARG A 422 9.55 11.40 1.57
N LEU A 423 9.06 10.60 2.50
CA LEU A 423 9.42 10.68 3.90
C LEU A 423 10.91 10.39 4.10
N LEU A 424 11.44 9.35 3.45
CA LEU A 424 12.87 9.03 3.46
C LEU A 424 13.72 10.18 2.91
N ALA A 425 13.34 10.75 1.77
CA ALA A 425 14.04 11.89 1.19
C ALA A 425 14.04 13.11 2.14
N ALA A 426 12.90 13.40 2.76
CA ALA A 426 12.80 14.48 3.75
C ALA A 426 13.71 14.24 4.97
N ALA A 427 13.76 13.00 5.49
CA ALA A 427 14.63 12.64 6.60
C ALA A 427 16.12 12.74 6.24
N ILE A 428 16.51 12.27 5.05
CA ILE A 428 17.89 12.41 4.54
C ILE A 428 18.27 13.89 4.42
N ASN A 429 17.40 14.71 3.85
CA ASN A 429 17.64 16.14 3.70
C ASN A 429 17.72 16.85 5.06
N ALA A 430 16.88 16.48 6.02
CA ALA A 430 16.95 17.00 7.39
C ALA A 430 18.28 16.64 8.05
N ARG A 431 18.70 15.37 7.98
CA ARG A 431 20.00 14.94 8.50
C ARG A 431 21.16 15.73 7.87
N ARG A 432 21.14 15.90 6.55
CA ARG A 432 22.15 16.72 5.84
C ARG A 432 22.16 18.17 6.31
N ALA A 433 21.00 18.81 6.45
CA ALA A 433 20.90 20.19 6.90
C ALA A 433 21.43 20.39 8.33
N ILE A 434 21.11 19.46 9.23
CA ILE A 434 21.59 19.48 10.62
C ILE A 434 23.12 19.36 10.67
N LEU A 435 23.70 18.45 9.88
CA LEU A 435 25.16 18.20 9.86
C LEU A 435 25.95 19.26 9.08
N ALA A 436 25.41 19.81 7.99
CA ALA A 436 26.09 20.87 7.22
C ALA A 436 26.31 22.13 8.07
N ALA A 437 25.37 22.44 8.98
CA ALA A 437 25.49 23.53 9.93
C ALA A 437 26.56 23.29 11.03
N SER A 438 27.13 22.07 11.13
CA SER A 438 28.20 21.73 12.07
C SER A 438 29.60 21.93 11.49
N HIS A 439 29.78 21.83 10.17
CA HIS A 439 31.11 21.90 9.53
C HIS A 439 31.63 23.33 9.28
N VAL A 440 30.75 24.33 9.14
CA VAL A 440 31.16 25.72 8.87
C VAL A 440 31.77 26.38 10.11
N ALA A 441 31.38 25.98 11.32
CA ALA A 441 31.92 26.56 12.57
C ALA A 441 33.31 26.03 12.97
N GLY A 442 33.80 24.95 12.34
CA GLY A 442 35.16 24.44 12.56
C GLY A 442 36.25 25.13 11.73
N ALA A 443 35.86 26.02 10.82
CA ALA A 443 36.78 26.80 9.97
C ALA A 443 36.90 28.27 10.41
N GLU A 444 36.16 28.70 11.44
CA GLU A 444 36.23 30.03 12.04
C GLU A 444 36.77 29.94 13.48
N THR A 445 38.03 29.53 13.60
CA THR A 445 38.86 29.85 14.77
C THR A 445 40.26 30.20 14.25
N PRO A 446 40.65 31.49 14.26
CA PRO A 446 42.05 31.87 14.12
C PRO A 446 42.88 31.45 15.35
#